data_AF-A0A4R4WHX1-F1
#
_entry.id   AF-A0A4R4WHX1-F1
#
_cell.length_a   1.000
_cell.length_b   1.000
_cell.length_c   1.000
_cell.angle_alpha   90.00
_cell.angle_beta   90.00
_cell.angle_gamma   90.00
#
_symmetry.space_group_name_H-M   'P 1'
#
loop_
_entity.id
_entity.type
_entity.pdbx_description
1 polymer ?
#
loop_
_entity_poly.entity_id
_entity_poly.type
_entity_poly.pdbx_seq_one_letter_code
_entity_poly.pdbx_strand_id
1 'polypeptide(L)'
;MPKRHLAVATAVAAALLAAPLPAEAGSARTLTLRGGLTLRLPATWKVHKVEPGWTRVVTGKCAEPKGGYGTPGCDGFWILGPKAIEKGDELFRPYTGASAFYPATDVQRCPHNGKWGQRLGAARAKGLRQVGPGHRAAYREWRAACVSYSNGQVRSRYVQREWHLPKTGILVVDQWSTPGLSGVLQRARWS
;
A
#
# COMPACT_ATOMS: atom_id res chain seq x y z
N MET A 1 -81.23 -11.08 2.02
CA MET A 1 -80.85 -9.65 2.16
C MET A 1 -79.39 -9.57 2.62
N PRO A 2 -78.62 -8.58 2.18
CA PRO A 2 -77.48 -8.77 1.27
C PRO A 2 -76.10 -9.02 1.93
N LYS A 3 -75.30 -9.86 1.25
CA LYS A 3 -73.86 -10.10 1.51
C LYS A 3 -73.06 -8.86 1.10
N ARG A 4 -72.33 -8.26 2.05
CA ARG A 4 -71.34 -7.21 1.80
C ARG A 4 -69.99 -7.86 1.48
N HIS A 5 -69.57 -7.77 0.23
CA HIS A 5 -68.22 -8.15 -0.20
C HIS A 5 -67.28 -6.96 0.04
N LEU A 6 -66.31 -7.10 0.95
CA LEU A 6 -65.17 -6.19 1.05
C LEU A 6 -64.15 -6.57 -0.02
N ALA A 7 -63.94 -5.70 -1.00
CA ALA A 7 -62.83 -5.79 -1.93
C ALA A 7 -61.57 -5.24 -1.23
N VAL A 8 -60.58 -6.09 -0.98
CA VAL A 8 -59.26 -5.68 -0.51
C VAL A 8 -58.43 -5.35 -1.75
N ALA A 9 -58.11 -4.07 -1.94
CA ALA A 9 -57.18 -3.63 -2.97
C ALA A 9 -55.74 -3.92 -2.53
N THR A 10 -55.08 -4.88 -3.18
CA THR A 10 -53.66 -5.16 -3.03
C THR A 10 -52.85 -4.11 -3.79
N ALA A 11 -52.17 -3.21 -3.08
CA ALA A 11 -51.18 -2.31 -3.66
C ALA A 11 -49.87 -3.09 -3.88
N VAL A 12 -49.49 -3.32 -5.14
CA VAL A 12 -48.19 -3.89 -5.51
C VAL A 12 -47.17 -2.76 -5.54
N ALA A 13 -46.32 -2.68 -4.51
CA ALA A 13 -45.18 -1.77 -4.51
C ALA A 13 -44.08 -2.36 -5.43
N ALA A 14 -43.87 -1.74 -6.59
CA ALA A 14 -42.76 -2.07 -7.46
C ALA A 14 -41.45 -1.56 -6.82
N ALA A 15 -40.68 -2.46 -6.22
CA ALA A 15 -39.32 -2.18 -5.82
C ALA A 15 -38.44 -2.03 -7.08
N LEU A 16 -38.15 -0.80 -7.46
CA LEU A 16 -37.13 -0.49 -8.46
C LEU A 16 -35.78 -0.95 -7.90
N LEU A 17 -35.31 -2.10 -8.38
CA LEU A 17 -33.93 -2.55 -8.23
C LEU A 17 -33.02 -1.52 -8.89
N ALA A 18 -32.48 -0.59 -8.11
CA ALA A 18 -31.34 0.21 -8.52
C ALA A 18 -30.15 -0.74 -8.69
N ALA A 19 -29.94 -1.21 -9.92
CA ALA A 19 -28.73 -1.93 -10.28
C ALA A 19 -27.53 -1.02 -9.94
N PRO A 20 -26.53 -1.51 -9.18
CA PRO A 20 -25.32 -0.73 -8.95
C PRO A 20 -24.67 -0.46 -10.30
N LEU A 21 -24.59 0.83 -10.67
CA LEU A 21 -23.86 1.26 -11.85
C LEU A 21 -22.43 0.70 -11.76
N PRO A 22 -21.89 0.11 -12.85
CA PRO A 22 -20.50 -0.31 -12.87
C PRO A 22 -19.65 0.91 -12.54
N ALA A 23 -18.89 0.83 -11.45
CA ALA A 23 -17.88 1.83 -11.13
C ALA A 23 -17.01 2.00 -12.39
N GLU A 24 -16.91 3.23 -12.90
CA GLU A 24 -16.09 3.54 -14.07
C GLU A 24 -14.71 2.94 -13.87
N ALA A 25 -14.43 1.88 -14.62
CA ALA A 25 -13.12 1.27 -14.68
C ALA A 25 -12.23 2.23 -15.46
N GLY A 26 -11.79 3.31 -14.80
CA GLY A 26 -10.71 4.14 -15.31
C GLY A 26 -9.58 3.21 -15.76
N SER A 27 -9.15 3.37 -17.01
CA SER A 27 -8.24 2.46 -17.71
C SER A 27 -7.03 2.12 -16.84
N ALA A 28 -6.99 0.87 -16.34
CA ALA A 28 -5.92 0.42 -15.46
C ALA A 28 -4.56 0.55 -16.18
N ARG A 29 -3.56 1.13 -15.50
CA ARG A 29 -2.22 1.31 -16.06
C ARG A 29 -1.35 0.11 -15.75
N THR A 30 -0.66 -0.38 -16.77
CA THR A 30 0.33 -1.44 -16.62
C THR A 30 1.67 -0.87 -16.16
N LEU A 31 2.25 -1.45 -15.11
CA LEU A 31 3.60 -1.17 -14.63
C LEU A 31 4.42 -2.46 -14.67
N THR A 32 5.38 -2.52 -15.59
CA THR A 32 6.35 -3.61 -15.68
C THR A 32 7.55 -3.33 -14.79
N LEU A 33 7.95 -4.34 -14.02
CA LEU A 33 9.03 -4.33 -13.06
C LEU A 33 10.07 -5.40 -13.45
N ARG A 34 11.13 -5.49 -12.66
CA ARG A 34 12.20 -6.47 -12.85
C ARG A 34 11.67 -7.91 -12.79
N GLY A 35 12.32 -8.80 -13.54
CA GLY A 35 12.02 -10.24 -13.50
C GLY A 35 10.63 -10.59 -14.05
N GLY A 36 10.09 -9.79 -14.97
CA GLY A 36 8.81 -10.07 -15.63
C GLY A 36 7.57 -9.67 -14.83
N LEU A 37 7.72 -9.19 -13.58
CA LEU A 37 6.60 -8.82 -12.74
C LEU A 37 5.85 -7.61 -13.33
N THR A 38 4.57 -7.79 -13.62
CA THR A 38 3.70 -6.78 -14.20
C THR A 38 2.50 -6.52 -13.28
N LEU A 39 2.32 -5.26 -12.88
CA LEU A 39 1.20 -4.80 -12.05
C LEU A 39 0.19 -4.05 -12.90
N ARG A 40 -1.10 -4.32 -12.70
CA ARG A 40 -2.20 -3.48 -13.22
C ARG A 40 -2.67 -2.56 -12.10
N LEU A 41 -2.30 -1.30 -12.19
CA LEU A 41 -2.62 -0.27 -11.21
C LEU A 41 -3.93 0.44 -11.61
N PRO A 42 -4.77 0.86 -10.65
CA PRO A 42 -5.86 1.80 -10.93
C PRO A 42 -5.35 3.04 -11.67
N ALA A 43 -6.14 3.57 -12.61
CA ALA A 43 -5.77 4.75 -13.42
C ALA A 43 -5.43 5.98 -12.57
N THR A 44 -6.07 6.10 -11.40
CA THR A 44 -5.87 7.20 -10.46
C THR A 44 -4.51 7.14 -9.74
N TRP A 45 -3.81 6.00 -9.79
CA TRP A 45 -2.52 5.84 -9.14
C TRP A 45 -1.39 6.34 -10.03
N LYS A 46 -0.57 7.23 -9.49
CA LYS A 46 0.50 7.89 -10.23
C LYS A 46 1.84 7.26 -9.89
N VAL A 47 2.59 6.85 -10.91
CA VAL A 47 3.90 6.21 -10.75
C VAL A 47 5.00 7.23 -11.00
N HIS A 48 5.91 7.35 -10.04
CA HIS A 48 7.04 8.27 -10.08
C HIS A 48 8.34 7.49 -9.92
N LYS A 49 9.21 7.54 -10.93
CA LYS A 49 10.61 7.12 -10.78
C LYS A 49 11.35 8.24 -10.06
N VAL A 50 11.83 7.96 -8.86
CA VAL A 50 12.46 8.96 -7.99
C VAL A 50 13.96 8.97 -8.24
N GLU A 51 14.59 7.81 -8.12
CA GLU A 51 16.01 7.58 -8.43
C GLU A 51 16.23 6.08 -8.76
N PRO A 52 17.43 5.63 -9.14
CA PRO A 52 17.68 4.24 -9.53
C PRO A 52 17.26 3.24 -8.45
N GLY A 53 16.27 2.39 -8.76
CA GLY A 53 15.73 1.42 -7.81
C GLY A 53 14.65 1.96 -6.87
N TRP A 54 14.24 3.23 -6.99
CA TRP A 54 13.21 3.84 -6.16
C TRP A 54 12.05 4.30 -7.01
N THR A 55 10.93 3.60 -6.90
CA THR A 55 9.67 3.99 -7.54
C THR A 55 8.63 4.28 -6.46
N ARG A 56 8.03 5.46 -6.49
CA ARG A 56 6.89 5.80 -5.63
C ARG A 56 5.60 5.64 -6.42
N VAL A 57 4.60 5.00 -5.84
CA VAL A 57 3.23 4.96 -6.37
C VAL A 57 2.36 5.78 -5.43
N VAL A 58 1.88 6.92 -5.92
CA VAL A 58 1.01 7.84 -5.19
C VAL A 58 -0.44 7.50 -5.47
N THR A 59 -1.23 7.34 -4.42
CA THR A 59 -2.63 6.89 -4.48
C THR A 59 -3.62 7.90 -3.90
N GLY A 60 -3.11 8.95 -3.26
CA GLY A 60 -3.89 10.02 -2.65
C GLY A 60 -3.13 11.34 -2.62
N LYS A 61 -3.18 12.05 -1.50
CA LYS A 61 -2.52 13.36 -1.36
C LYS A 61 -1.01 13.19 -1.34
N CYS A 62 -0.31 14.04 -2.08
CA CYS A 62 1.16 14.11 -2.04
C CYS A 62 1.64 15.42 -2.66
N ALA A 63 2.29 16.26 -1.87
CA ALA A 63 2.86 17.53 -2.35
C ALA A 63 4.18 17.30 -3.12
N GLU A 64 4.98 16.32 -2.68
CA GLU A 64 6.32 16.05 -3.22
C GLU A 64 6.43 14.59 -3.72
N PRO A 65 5.84 14.27 -4.89
CA PRO A 65 5.80 12.90 -5.41
C PRO A 65 7.17 12.33 -5.78
N LYS A 66 8.15 13.21 -6.04
CA LYS A 66 9.55 12.86 -6.32
C LYS A 66 10.48 13.08 -5.11
N GLY A 67 9.95 13.43 -3.95
CA GLY A 67 10.74 13.48 -2.73
C GLY A 67 11.27 12.09 -2.35
N GLY A 68 12.43 12.05 -1.68
CA GLY A 68 13.08 10.81 -1.26
C GLY A 68 12.29 10.01 -0.22
N TYR A 69 12.82 8.84 0.14
CA TYR A 69 12.29 8.06 1.26
C TYR A 69 12.38 8.89 2.55
N GLY A 70 11.26 9.02 3.27
CA GLY A 70 11.15 9.95 4.41
C GLY A 70 10.50 11.29 4.08
N THR A 71 10.11 11.56 2.84
CA THR A 71 9.23 12.69 2.51
C THR A 71 7.82 12.43 3.06
N PRO A 72 7.35 13.24 4.04
CA PRO A 72 6.06 13.04 4.70
C PRO A 72 4.88 13.47 3.82
N GLY A 73 3.67 13.10 4.23
CA GLY A 73 2.42 13.63 3.67
C GLY A 73 2.16 13.19 2.23
N CYS A 74 2.52 11.96 1.90
CA CYS A 74 2.43 11.43 0.55
C CYS A 74 1.90 9.99 0.56
N ASP A 75 0.58 9.91 0.37
CA ASP A 75 -0.25 8.72 0.45
C ASP A 75 0.10 7.73 -0.67
N GLY A 76 0.60 6.57 -0.29
CA GLY A 76 0.90 5.50 -1.23
C GLY A 76 2.00 4.58 -0.73
N PHE A 77 2.78 4.04 -1.64
CA PHE A 77 3.77 3.03 -1.33
C PHE A 77 5.00 3.13 -2.23
N TRP A 78 6.06 2.48 -1.79
CA TRP A 78 7.32 2.36 -2.53
C TRP A 78 7.41 0.99 -3.19
N ILE A 79 7.91 0.95 -4.42
CA ILE A 79 8.41 -0.24 -5.10
C ILE A 79 9.91 -0.04 -5.26
N LEU A 80 10.66 -0.89 -4.59
CA LEU A 80 12.10 -0.78 -4.40
C LEU A 80 12.78 -1.91 -5.16
N GLY A 81 13.80 -1.54 -5.94
CA GLY A 81 14.66 -2.46 -6.68
C GLY A 81 16.00 -2.70 -5.97
N PRO A 82 16.93 -3.43 -6.59
CA PRO A 82 18.17 -3.87 -5.95
C PRO A 82 19.00 -2.72 -5.36
N LYS A 83 19.10 -1.57 -6.04
CA LYS A 83 19.85 -0.41 -5.54
C LYS A 83 19.28 0.21 -4.25
N ALA A 84 17.96 0.18 -4.07
CA ALA A 84 17.34 0.58 -2.82
C ALA A 84 17.51 -0.49 -1.74
N ILE A 85 17.39 -1.77 -2.12
CA ILE A 85 17.53 -2.92 -1.20
C ILE A 85 18.96 -3.03 -0.66
N GLU A 86 19.99 -2.76 -1.46
CA GLU A 86 21.41 -2.71 -1.06
C GLU A 86 21.67 -1.76 0.11
N LYS A 87 20.79 -0.77 0.32
CA LYS A 87 20.92 0.28 1.35
C LYS A 87 19.68 0.42 2.23
N GLY A 88 18.84 -0.63 2.27
CA GLY A 88 17.47 -0.55 2.77
C GLY A 88 17.28 -0.72 4.27
N ASP A 89 18.32 -1.07 5.01
CA ASP A 89 18.29 -1.24 6.46
C ASP A 89 19.03 -0.09 7.17
N GLU A 90 18.89 -0.04 8.48
CA GLU A 90 19.54 0.96 9.33
C GLU A 90 21.05 0.97 9.10
N LEU A 91 21.64 2.16 9.15
CA LEU A 91 23.03 2.46 8.76
C LEU A 91 23.31 2.18 7.27
N PHE A 92 22.28 2.23 6.42
CA PHE A 92 22.35 1.97 4.98
C PHE A 92 22.89 0.57 4.65
N ARG A 93 22.61 -0.41 5.51
CA ARG A 93 22.98 -1.81 5.28
C ARG A 93 22.01 -2.47 4.30
N PRO A 94 22.37 -3.61 3.70
CA PRO A 94 21.46 -4.36 2.83
C PRO A 94 20.22 -4.84 3.60
N TYR A 95 19.05 -4.61 3.01
CA TYR A 95 17.80 -5.12 3.54
C TYR A 95 17.66 -6.63 3.28
N THR A 96 17.48 -7.39 4.35
CA THR A 96 17.28 -8.85 4.31
C THR A 96 15.86 -9.26 4.70
N GLY A 97 15.05 -8.31 5.19
CA GLY A 97 13.78 -8.56 5.86
C GLY A 97 13.90 -9.07 7.29
N ALA A 98 15.11 -9.11 7.88
CA ALA A 98 15.29 -9.38 9.31
C ALA A 98 14.71 -8.27 10.20
N SER A 99 14.86 -7.02 9.74
CA SER A 99 14.32 -5.76 10.27
C SER A 99 13.38 -5.11 9.23
N ALA A 100 12.67 -4.05 9.65
CA ALA A 100 11.86 -3.24 8.77
C ALA A 100 12.75 -2.41 7.83
N PHE A 101 12.26 -2.10 6.62
CA PHE A 101 12.97 -1.20 5.71
C PHE A 101 13.09 0.19 6.33
N TYR A 102 14.32 0.64 6.57
CA TYR A 102 14.66 1.87 7.30
C TYR A 102 16.07 2.38 6.93
N PRO A 103 16.24 2.97 5.74
CA PRO A 103 17.53 3.39 5.20
C PRO A 103 17.99 4.72 5.84
N ALA A 104 18.43 4.67 7.10
CA ALA A 104 18.82 5.87 7.84
C ALA A 104 19.91 5.58 8.86
N THR A 105 20.69 6.62 9.20
CA THR A 105 21.62 6.61 10.34
C THR A 105 21.04 7.29 11.58
N ASP A 106 19.88 7.94 11.45
CA ASP A 106 19.22 8.69 12.52
C ASP A 106 17.69 8.60 12.34
N VAL A 107 16.94 9.27 13.21
CA VAL A 107 15.47 9.32 13.21
C VAL A 107 14.95 10.02 11.94
N GLN A 108 14.43 9.23 11.02
CA GLN A 108 13.71 9.69 9.82
C GLN A 108 12.45 10.48 10.20
N ARG A 109 11.99 11.34 9.30
CA ARG A 109 10.70 12.01 9.45
C ARG A 109 9.57 10.98 9.40
N CYS A 110 8.57 11.17 10.27
CA CYS A 110 7.36 10.37 10.27
C CYS A 110 6.64 10.55 8.92
N PRO A 111 6.22 9.45 8.26
CA PRO A 111 5.58 9.53 6.94
C PRO A 111 4.26 10.32 6.98
N HIS A 112 3.53 10.29 8.09
CA HIS A 112 2.23 10.95 8.21
C HIS A 112 2.32 12.40 8.67
N ASN A 113 3.45 12.84 9.23
CA ASN A 113 3.64 14.20 9.73
C ASN A 113 5.15 14.53 9.87
N GLY A 114 5.63 15.47 9.04
CA GLY A 114 7.05 15.85 9.04
C GLY A 114 7.57 16.52 10.31
N LYS A 115 6.69 16.91 11.24
CA LYS A 115 7.07 17.49 12.55
C LYS A 115 7.50 16.44 13.57
N TRP A 116 7.35 15.16 13.27
CA TRP A 116 7.61 14.04 14.18
C TRP A 116 8.63 13.08 13.56
N GLY A 117 9.30 12.32 14.42
CA GLY A 117 10.20 11.24 14.02
C GLY A 117 9.46 9.94 13.77
N GLN A 118 10.03 9.07 12.94
CA GLN A 118 9.59 7.69 12.74
C GLN A 118 10.28 6.78 13.76
N ARG A 119 9.50 5.88 14.37
CA ARG A 119 10.03 4.74 15.13
C ARG A 119 9.43 3.45 14.64
N LEU A 120 10.27 2.51 14.22
CA LEU A 120 9.88 1.15 13.85
C LEU A 120 10.13 0.21 15.03
N GLY A 121 9.24 -0.74 15.22
CA GLY A 121 9.29 -1.73 16.29
C GLY A 121 9.24 -3.16 15.74
N ALA A 122 8.97 -4.11 16.62
CA ALA A 122 8.92 -5.52 16.27
C ALA A 122 7.87 -5.84 15.19
N ALA A 123 8.13 -6.92 14.44
CA ALA A 123 7.17 -7.48 13.51
C ALA A 123 5.89 -7.90 14.25
N ARG A 124 4.74 -7.39 13.80
CA ARG A 124 3.41 -7.80 14.24
C ARG A 124 2.95 -9.07 13.52
N ALA A 125 3.32 -9.23 12.25
CA ALA A 125 2.95 -10.40 11.44
C ALA A 125 4.09 -10.78 10.50
N LYS A 126 4.21 -12.08 10.22
CA LYS A 126 5.16 -12.67 9.26
C LYS A 126 4.45 -13.77 8.47
N GLY A 127 4.78 -13.94 7.20
CA GLY A 127 4.26 -15.04 6.41
C GLY A 127 4.55 -14.90 4.93
N LEU A 128 3.79 -15.63 4.10
CA LEU A 128 3.88 -15.55 2.65
C LEU A 128 2.56 -15.04 2.07
N ARG A 129 2.63 -13.97 1.26
CA ARG A 129 1.46 -13.40 0.56
C ARG A 129 1.59 -13.57 -0.94
N GLN A 130 0.46 -13.84 -1.60
CA GLN A 130 0.41 -14.02 -3.05
C GLN A 130 0.82 -12.74 -3.77
N VAL A 131 1.63 -12.88 -4.83
CA VAL A 131 1.96 -11.81 -5.78
C VAL A 131 1.87 -12.34 -7.20
N GLY A 132 0.64 -12.47 -7.71
CA GLY A 132 0.34 -13.15 -8.97
C GLY A 132 0.28 -14.68 -8.83
N PRO A 133 -0.42 -15.40 -9.73
CA PRO A 133 -0.58 -16.86 -9.63
C PRO A 133 0.75 -17.61 -9.53
N GLY A 134 0.90 -18.53 -8.58
CA GLY A 134 2.13 -19.32 -8.40
C GLY A 134 3.30 -18.58 -7.73
N HIS A 135 3.20 -17.27 -7.50
CA HIS A 135 4.28 -16.47 -6.90
C HIS A 135 3.87 -15.92 -5.52
N ARG A 136 4.80 -15.98 -4.55
CA ARG A 136 4.59 -15.47 -3.19
C ARG A 136 5.77 -14.59 -2.77
N ALA A 137 5.46 -13.53 -2.04
CA ALA A 137 6.43 -12.67 -1.39
C ALA A 137 6.54 -13.01 0.10
N ALA A 138 7.74 -12.87 0.66
CA ALA A 138 7.93 -12.81 2.09
C ALA A 138 7.26 -11.54 2.62
N TYR A 139 6.19 -11.73 3.39
CA TYR A 139 5.35 -10.65 3.90
C TYR A 139 5.64 -10.37 5.36
N ARG A 140 5.73 -9.09 5.71
CA ARG A 140 5.87 -8.63 7.09
C ARG A 140 5.01 -7.41 7.36
N GLU A 141 4.52 -7.33 8.59
CA GLU A 141 3.94 -6.12 9.14
C GLU A 141 4.77 -5.68 10.33
N TRP A 142 5.24 -4.44 10.32
CA TRP A 142 6.02 -3.87 11.39
C TRP A 142 5.17 -2.88 12.17
N ARG A 143 5.25 -2.96 13.51
CA ARG A 143 4.67 -1.92 14.36
C ARG A 143 5.45 -0.64 14.11
N ALA A 144 4.75 0.46 13.83
CA ALA A 144 5.37 1.75 13.60
C ALA A 144 4.66 2.84 14.42
N ALA A 145 5.41 3.88 14.75
CA ALA A 145 4.90 5.04 15.46
C ALA A 145 5.53 6.32 14.92
N CYS A 146 4.78 7.40 15.01
CA CYS A 146 5.33 8.74 14.92
C CYS A 146 5.55 9.27 16.33
N VAL A 147 6.73 9.81 16.60
CA VAL A 147 7.18 10.21 17.94
C VAL A 147 7.63 11.66 17.97
N SER A 148 7.49 12.32 19.11
CA SER A 148 8.06 13.65 19.34
C SER A 148 9.59 13.58 19.25
N TYR A 149 10.23 14.47 18.49
CA TYR A 149 11.70 14.57 18.48
C TYR A 149 12.27 14.95 19.85
N SER A 150 11.54 15.73 20.64
CA SER A 150 12.01 16.26 21.93
C SER A 150 12.10 15.23 23.05
N ASN A 151 11.17 14.26 23.10
CA ASN A 151 11.03 13.36 24.26
C ASN A 151 10.62 11.93 23.90
N GLY A 152 10.56 11.59 22.60
CA GLY A 152 10.22 10.24 22.14
C GLY A 152 8.77 9.80 22.40
N GLN A 153 7.90 10.70 22.87
CA GLN A 153 6.49 10.39 23.14
C GLN A 153 5.77 9.99 21.84
N VAL A 154 5.01 8.89 21.89
CA VAL A 154 4.19 8.45 20.75
C VAL A 154 3.07 9.46 20.50
N ARG A 155 3.03 9.99 19.27
CA ARG A 155 1.99 10.90 18.77
C ARG A 155 0.93 10.17 17.94
N SER A 156 1.36 9.18 17.17
CA SER A 156 0.46 8.31 16.41
C SER A 156 1.11 6.95 16.16
N ARG A 157 0.30 5.97 15.74
CA ARG A 157 0.74 4.61 15.40
C ARG A 157 0.25 4.24 14.01
N TYR A 158 1.04 3.44 13.32
CA TYR A 158 0.69 2.88 12.02
C TYR A 158 1.39 1.53 11.82
N VAL A 159 1.14 0.91 10.67
CA VAL A 159 1.79 -0.35 10.28
C VAL A 159 2.55 -0.11 8.98
N GLN A 160 3.81 -0.54 8.96
CA GLN A 160 4.58 -0.66 7.73
C GLN A 160 4.42 -2.08 7.21
N ARG A 161 3.77 -2.23 6.05
CA ARG A 161 3.54 -3.51 5.37
C ARG A 161 4.59 -3.70 4.29
N GLU A 162 5.16 -4.89 4.23
CA GLU A 162 6.26 -5.18 3.31
C GLU A 162 6.04 -6.49 2.55
N TRP A 163 6.25 -6.46 1.24
CA TRP A 163 6.28 -7.65 0.37
C TRP A 163 7.65 -7.74 -0.28
N HIS A 164 8.47 -8.68 0.19
CA HIS A 164 9.81 -8.92 -0.33
C HIS A 164 9.84 -10.13 -1.27
N LEU A 165 10.27 -9.91 -2.50
CA LEU A 165 10.52 -10.91 -3.53
C LEU A 165 12.05 -11.00 -3.74
N PRO A 166 12.76 -11.82 -2.95
CA PRO A 166 14.22 -11.82 -2.94
C PRO A 166 14.82 -12.25 -4.29
N LYS A 167 14.20 -13.23 -4.97
CA LYS A 167 14.68 -13.74 -6.27
C LYS A 167 14.70 -12.65 -7.35
N THR A 168 13.74 -11.75 -7.35
CA THR A 168 13.67 -10.64 -8.32
C THR A 168 14.30 -9.35 -7.81
N GLY A 169 14.72 -9.30 -6.55
CA GLY A 169 15.20 -8.07 -5.90
C GLY A 169 14.15 -6.97 -5.91
N ILE A 170 12.90 -7.30 -5.55
CA ILE A 170 11.80 -6.34 -5.44
C ILE A 170 11.29 -6.32 -4.01
N LEU A 171 11.15 -5.12 -3.45
CA LEU A 171 10.52 -4.89 -2.16
C LEU A 171 9.40 -3.84 -2.32
N VAL A 172 8.20 -4.17 -1.88
CA VAL A 172 7.11 -3.19 -1.75
C VAL A 172 7.02 -2.76 -0.29
N VAL A 173 7.06 -1.46 -0.01
CA VAL A 173 6.93 -0.88 1.34
C VAL A 173 5.74 0.07 1.38
N ASP A 174 4.76 -0.24 2.22
CA ASP A 174 3.54 0.56 2.38
C ASP A 174 3.36 1.01 3.83
N GLN A 175 3.47 2.32 4.04
CA GLN A 175 3.32 2.97 5.34
C GLN A 175 1.94 3.60 5.53
N TRP A 176 1.06 3.48 4.52
CA TRP A 176 -0.21 4.19 4.45
C TRP A 176 -1.42 3.27 4.48
N SER A 177 -1.20 1.95 4.62
CA SER A 177 -2.27 0.95 4.49
C SER A 177 -3.04 1.13 3.19
N THR A 178 -2.32 1.40 2.10
CA THR A 178 -2.88 1.75 0.78
C THR A 178 -4.04 0.82 0.40
N PRO A 179 -5.28 1.35 0.25
CA PRO A 179 -6.44 0.56 -0.11
C PRO A 179 -6.25 -0.16 -1.45
N GLY A 180 -6.60 -1.44 -1.53
CA GLY A 180 -6.52 -2.21 -2.77
C GLY A 180 -5.11 -2.70 -3.17
N LEU A 181 -4.03 -2.25 -2.51
CA LEU A 181 -2.65 -2.66 -2.84
C LEU A 181 -2.47 -4.19 -2.82
N SER A 182 -2.97 -4.85 -1.79
CA SER A 182 -2.86 -6.32 -1.70
C SER A 182 -3.57 -7.03 -2.85
N GLY A 183 -4.70 -6.51 -3.31
CA GLY A 183 -5.42 -7.05 -4.48
C GLY A 183 -4.67 -6.81 -5.80
N VAL A 184 -4.04 -5.65 -5.96
CA VAL A 184 -3.16 -5.35 -7.10
C VAL A 184 -1.99 -6.33 -7.15
N LEU A 185 -1.32 -6.57 -6.02
CA LEU A 185 -0.21 -7.52 -5.93
C LEU A 185 -0.69 -8.95 -6.19
N GLN A 186 -1.82 -9.37 -5.60
CA GLN A 186 -2.37 -10.71 -5.80
C GLN A 186 -2.69 -11.00 -7.28
N ARG A 187 -3.14 -10.00 -8.03
CA ARG A 187 -3.47 -10.11 -9.47
C ARG A 187 -2.30 -9.81 -10.41
N ALA A 188 -1.09 -9.64 -9.87
CA ALA A 188 0.10 -9.41 -10.68
C ALA A 188 0.32 -10.56 -11.68
N ARG A 189 1.03 -10.26 -12.77
CA ARG A 189 1.40 -11.26 -13.78
C ARG A 189 2.91 -11.33 -13.90
N TRP A 190 3.37 -12.45 -14.40
CA TRP A 190 4.78 -12.74 -14.66
C TRP A 190 4.89 -13.17 -16.13
N SER A 191 5.87 -12.60 -16.85
CA SER A 191 6.15 -12.86 -18.26
C SER A 191 7.64 -12.99 -18.48
#